data_AF-A0A3D5WRE5-F1
#
_entry.id   AF-A0A3D5WRE5-F1
#
_cell.length_a   1.000
_cell.length_b   1.000
_cell.length_c   1.000
_cell.angle_alpha   90.00
_cell.angle_beta   90.00
_cell.angle_gamma   90.00
#
_symmetry.space_group_name_H-M   'P 1'
#
loop_
_entity.id
_entity.type
_entity.pdbx_description
1 polymer ?
#
loop_
_entity_poly.entity_id
_entity_poly.type
_entity_poly.pdbx_seq_one_letter_code
_entity_poly.pdbx_strand_id
1 'polypeptide(L)'
;MKKKILLSLTAIAIVFTSLFSFTACNKNKVKITKNMKPEKVYEAIVKSDVKSYTIEMKSEGYTQYYRTTTEGFSLTHVEGDKTSFSAYIYDGKRFYTMNKDGDDVSIDIMDMLGAKSSEATQYRYYLMNYYVLDTLEGYIYNEKNGYKNDYSVKVEKGKLIIIANDEDVRVTLSKINETTLEVPQELSDYATRATTSYAASFEEIDGKFAFTELNFYLTKFSIPETFNGKMVTAIIGKDSSNRCAKLTIPASVTYIENLQTVVYSSSDIYYSGTKAQWGAVEIKKDGLSQTFTVHCTDGDVEITKD
;
A
#
# COMPACT_ATOMS: atom_id res chain seq x y z
N MET A 1 -7.05 -3.20 -33.41
CA MET A 1 -6.61 -2.28 -32.33
C MET A 1 -7.73 -1.33 -31.94
N LYS A 2 -8.46 -1.64 -30.85
CA LYS A 2 -9.11 -0.63 -30.00
C LYS A 2 -9.08 -1.17 -28.56
N LYS A 3 -7.93 -1.00 -27.89
CA LYS A 3 -7.83 -1.10 -26.43
C LYS A 3 -8.65 0.07 -25.85
N LYS A 4 -9.89 -0.17 -25.46
CA LYS A 4 -10.60 0.76 -24.57
C LYS A 4 -10.27 0.32 -23.17
N ILE A 5 -9.18 0.86 -22.66
CA ILE A 5 -8.84 0.84 -21.24
C ILE A 5 -10.03 1.49 -20.52
N LEU A 6 -10.67 0.74 -19.64
CA LEU A 6 -11.78 1.13 -18.80
C LEU A 6 -11.32 2.25 -17.85
N LEU A 7 -11.47 3.49 -18.32
CA LEU A 7 -11.16 4.73 -17.62
C LEU A 7 -12.44 5.57 -17.64
N SER A 8 -13.33 5.34 -16.67
CA SER A 8 -14.39 6.30 -16.38
C SER A 8 -14.94 6.15 -14.97
N LEU A 9 -14.73 7.23 -14.21
CA LEU A 9 -15.61 7.78 -13.17
C LEU A 9 -15.45 7.28 -11.73
N THR A 10 -14.41 7.82 -11.11
CA THR A 10 -14.48 8.45 -9.79
C THR A 10 -15.73 9.35 -9.69
N ALA A 11 -16.58 9.08 -8.68
CA ALA A 11 -17.52 9.96 -7.96
C ALA A 11 -18.91 9.34 -7.80
N ILE A 12 -19.16 8.72 -6.64
CA ILE A 12 -20.12 9.17 -5.61
C ILE A 12 -19.81 8.33 -4.36
N ALA A 13 -18.99 8.91 -3.49
CA ALA A 13 -19.11 8.62 -2.07
C ALA A 13 -20.15 9.60 -1.53
N ILE A 14 -21.29 9.10 -1.03
CA ILE A 14 -22.11 9.68 0.05
C ILE A 14 -23.36 8.77 0.25
N VAL A 15 -23.31 8.08 1.40
CA VAL A 15 -24.44 7.70 2.30
C VAL A 15 -25.33 6.51 1.90
N PHE A 16 -24.94 5.34 2.42
CA PHE A 16 -25.85 4.37 3.04
C PHE A 16 -25.28 3.91 4.40
N THR A 17 -25.13 4.85 5.34
CA THR A 17 -24.72 4.56 6.74
C THR A 17 -25.90 4.23 7.67
N SER A 18 -27.12 4.08 7.17
CA SER A 18 -28.29 3.80 8.00
C SER A 18 -29.09 2.63 7.44
N LEU A 19 -28.80 1.39 7.86
CA LEU A 19 -29.77 0.30 8.07
C LEU A 19 -29.13 -1.09 8.28
N PHE A 20 -28.05 -1.24 9.06
CA PHE A 20 -27.68 -2.57 9.54
C PHE A 20 -27.26 -2.51 11.01
N SER A 21 -28.17 -2.91 11.89
CA SER A 21 -27.85 -3.30 13.25
C SER A 21 -26.87 -4.47 13.20
N PHE A 22 -25.62 -4.21 13.59
CA PHE A 22 -24.55 -5.21 13.58
C PHE A 22 -24.66 -6.14 14.79
N THR A 23 -25.30 -7.29 14.62
CA THR A 23 -25.09 -8.42 15.52
C THR A 23 -23.83 -9.15 15.06
N ALA A 24 -22.80 -9.15 15.91
CA ALA A 24 -21.50 -9.77 15.62
C ALA A 24 -21.64 -11.29 15.45
N CYS A 25 -21.69 -11.75 14.20
CA CYS A 25 -21.65 -13.18 13.87
C CYS A 25 -20.26 -13.54 13.30
N ASN A 26 -19.63 -14.52 13.96
CA ASN A 26 -18.43 -15.28 13.59
C ASN A 26 -17.52 -14.66 12.50
N LYS A 27 -16.61 -13.77 12.92
CA LYS A 27 -15.79 -12.88 12.07
C LYS A 27 -14.84 -13.55 11.06
N ASN A 28 -14.69 -14.88 11.09
CA ASN A 28 -13.56 -15.54 10.40
C ASN A 28 -13.91 -16.23 9.06
N LYS A 29 -15.17 -16.58 8.78
CA LYS A 29 -15.51 -17.31 7.54
C LYS A 29 -16.63 -16.61 6.75
N VAL A 30 -16.28 -16.05 5.60
CA VAL A 30 -17.25 -15.54 4.63
C VAL A 30 -17.98 -16.74 4.03
N LYS A 31 -19.21 -17.00 4.48
CA LYS A 31 -20.01 -18.14 4.02
C LYS A 31 -20.79 -17.76 2.76
N ILE A 32 -20.25 -18.08 1.59
CA ILE A 32 -20.96 -17.98 0.30
C ILE A 32 -21.54 -19.35 -0.04
N THR A 33 -22.87 -19.46 -0.11
CA THR A 33 -23.56 -20.68 -0.56
C THR A 33 -23.97 -20.57 -2.02
N LYS A 34 -24.07 -21.70 -2.71
CA LYS A 34 -24.57 -21.75 -4.09
C LYS A 34 -25.93 -21.06 -4.20
N ASN A 35 -26.14 -20.27 -5.26
CA ASN A 35 -27.35 -19.50 -5.53
C ASN A 35 -27.72 -18.48 -4.44
N MET A 36 -26.78 -18.10 -3.56
CA MET A 36 -27.00 -16.98 -2.64
C MET A 36 -27.26 -15.71 -3.46
N LYS A 37 -28.23 -14.90 -3.03
CA LYS A 37 -28.55 -13.64 -3.72
C LYS A 37 -27.34 -12.69 -3.70
N PRO A 38 -27.06 -11.95 -4.80
CA PRO A 38 -25.94 -11.02 -4.89
C PRO A 38 -25.82 -10.04 -3.71
N GLU A 39 -26.94 -9.49 -3.23
CA GLU A 39 -26.94 -8.57 -2.08
C GLU A 39 -26.46 -9.24 -0.80
N LYS A 40 -26.81 -10.52 -0.61
CA LYS A 40 -26.35 -11.30 0.55
C LYS A 40 -24.89 -11.68 0.46
N VAL A 41 -24.35 -11.84 -0.75
CA VAL A 41 -22.90 -12.01 -0.95
C VAL A 41 -22.18 -10.71 -0.61
N TYR A 42 -22.65 -9.57 -1.13
CA TYR A 42 -22.09 -8.25 -0.81
C TYR A 42 -22.07 -8.02 0.70
N GLU A 43 -23.22 -8.18 1.37
CA GLU A 43 -23.35 -8.06 2.83
C GLU A 43 -22.38 -8.98 3.58
N ALA A 44 -22.22 -10.23 3.12
CA ALA A 44 -21.34 -11.19 3.77
C ALA A 44 -19.86 -10.77 3.67
N ILE A 45 -19.43 -10.21 2.54
CA ILE A 45 -18.06 -9.75 2.34
C ILE A 45 -17.79 -8.51 3.20
N VAL A 46 -18.62 -7.48 3.10
CA VAL A 46 -18.39 -6.19 3.78
C VAL A 46 -18.51 -6.27 5.31
N LYS A 47 -19.29 -7.24 5.84
CA LYS A 47 -19.43 -7.48 7.29
C LYS A 47 -18.33 -8.37 7.87
N SER A 48 -17.46 -8.92 7.03
CA SER A 48 -16.42 -9.86 7.44
C SER A 48 -15.04 -9.21 7.55
N ASP A 49 -14.20 -9.76 8.42
CA ASP A 49 -12.77 -9.41 8.48
C ASP A 49 -12.02 -10.20 7.38
N VAL A 50 -12.04 -9.66 6.16
CA VAL A 50 -11.38 -10.27 4.99
C VAL A 50 -9.87 -9.99 5.05
N LYS A 51 -9.10 -11.04 5.35
CA LYS A 51 -7.64 -11.02 5.48
C LYS A 51 -6.92 -11.48 4.23
N SER A 52 -7.53 -12.41 3.48
CA SER A 52 -6.99 -12.92 2.23
C SER A 52 -8.09 -13.32 1.25
N TYR A 53 -7.77 -13.37 -0.04
CA TYR A 53 -8.66 -13.88 -1.09
C TYR A 53 -7.91 -14.04 -2.42
N THR A 54 -8.53 -14.75 -3.36
CA THR A 54 -8.05 -14.89 -4.74
C THR A 54 -9.05 -14.32 -5.72
N ILE A 55 -8.58 -13.46 -6.63
CA ILE A 55 -9.31 -13.04 -7.82
C ILE A 55 -8.68 -13.73 -9.02
N GLU A 56 -9.46 -14.57 -9.71
CA GLU A 56 -9.12 -15.08 -11.03
C GLU A 56 -9.82 -14.21 -12.07
N MET A 57 -9.08 -13.62 -12.99
CA MET A 57 -9.60 -12.90 -14.14
C MET A 57 -9.26 -13.68 -15.41
N LYS A 58 -10.26 -14.05 -16.19
CA LYS A 58 -10.12 -14.69 -17.49
C LYS A 58 -10.58 -13.73 -18.57
N SER A 59 -9.79 -13.59 -19.61
CA SER A 59 -10.13 -12.87 -20.82
C SER A 59 -9.72 -13.67 -22.06
N GLU A 60 -10.02 -13.17 -23.26
CA GLU A 60 -9.55 -13.79 -24.49
C GLU A 60 -8.01 -13.81 -24.52
N GLY A 61 -7.43 -15.01 -24.59
CA GLY A 61 -5.98 -15.22 -24.69
C GLY A 61 -5.22 -15.29 -23.37
N TYR A 62 -5.78 -14.82 -22.24
CA TYR A 62 -5.04 -14.82 -20.97
C TYR A 62 -5.87 -15.08 -19.70
N THR A 63 -5.18 -15.51 -18.64
CA THR A 63 -5.71 -15.62 -17.29
C THR A 63 -4.78 -14.93 -16.30
N GLN A 64 -5.34 -14.15 -15.37
CA GLN A 64 -4.62 -13.54 -14.26
C GLN A 64 -5.13 -14.08 -12.92
N TYR A 65 -4.21 -14.31 -11.98
CA TYR A 65 -4.50 -14.72 -10.62
C TYR A 65 -3.90 -13.71 -9.65
N TYR A 66 -4.75 -12.90 -9.04
CA TYR A 66 -4.38 -12.03 -7.92
C TYR A 66 -4.62 -12.79 -6.63
N ARG A 67 -3.55 -13.05 -5.87
CA ARG A 67 -3.61 -13.67 -4.54
C ARG A 67 -3.22 -12.61 -3.54
N THR A 68 -4.12 -12.31 -2.61
CA THR A 68 -3.90 -11.23 -1.66
C THR A 68 -3.99 -11.74 -0.23
N THR A 69 -3.12 -11.25 0.64
CA THR A 69 -3.07 -11.54 2.08
C THR A 69 -2.90 -10.24 2.87
N THR A 70 -2.73 -10.31 4.19
CA THR A 70 -2.34 -9.16 5.02
C THR A 70 -0.91 -8.70 4.77
N GLU A 71 -0.06 -9.58 4.25
CA GLU A 71 1.36 -9.32 3.98
C GLU A 71 1.55 -8.66 2.63
N GLY A 72 0.63 -8.83 1.68
CA GLY A 72 0.75 -8.25 0.36
C GLY A 72 -0.06 -8.98 -0.70
N PHE A 73 0.40 -8.91 -1.94
CA PHE A 73 -0.23 -9.64 -3.05
C PHE A 73 0.79 -10.23 -4.00
N SER A 74 0.36 -11.26 -4.73
CA SER A 74 1.03 -11.74 -5.92
C SER A 74 0.08 -11.83 -7.10
N LEU A 75 0.61 -11.56 -8.29
CA LEU A 75 -0.05 -11.64 -9.58
C LEU A 75 0.67 -12.70 -10.40
N THR A 76 -0.08 -13.69 -10.87
CA THR A 76 0.38 -14.59 -11.94
C THR A 76 -0.42 -14.28 -13.19
N HIS A 77 0.23 -13.99 -14.30
CA HIS A 77 -0.40 -13.80 -15.60
C HIS A 77 0.03 -14.93 -16.54
N VAL A 78 -0.94 -15.57 -17.19
CA VAL A 78 -0.75 -16.71 -18.09
C VAL A 78 -1.36 -16.36 -19.44
N GLU A 79 -0.56 -16.38 -20.51
CA GLU A 79 -0.97 -16.12 -21.89
C GLU A 79 -0.39 -17.23 -22.80
N GLY A 80 -1.24 -18.18 -23.20
CA GLY A 80 -0.78 -19.43 -23.83
C GLY A 80 0.19 -20.20 -22.92
N ASP A 81 1.39 -20.49 -23.42
CA ASP A 81 2.45 -21.17 -22.67
C ASP A 81 3.32 -20.21 -21.84
N LYS A 82 3.11 -18.88 -21.97
CA LYS A 82 3.89 -17.88 -21.25
C LYS A 82 3.28 -17.59 -19.90
N THR A 83 4.14 -17.47 -18.89
CA THR A 83 3.74 -17.06 -17.53
C THR A 83 4.65 -15.96 -17.05
N SER A 84 4.04 -14.87 -16.57
CA SER A 84 4.73 -13.81 -15.84
C SER A 84 4.19 -13.69 -14.42
N PHE A 85 5.02 -13.12 -13.54
CA PHE A 85 4.77 -13.03 -12.12
C PHE A 85 5.21 -11.67 -11.59
N SER A 86 4.39 -11.10 -10.70
CA SER A 86 4.75 -9.93 -9.90
C SER A 86 4.28 -10.12 -8.46
N ALA A 87 5.01 -9.61 -7.49
CA ALA A 87 4.57 -9.59 -6.10
C ALA A 87 5.11 -8.39 -5.33
N TYR A 88 4.28 -7.94 -4.40
CA TYR A 88 4.59 -6.91 -3.42
C TYR A 88 4.28 -7.49 -2.04
N ILE A 89 5.30 -7.67 -1.21
CA ILE A 89 5.19 -8.35 0.08
C ILE A 89 5.83 -7.49 1.16
N TYR A 90 5.21 -7.42 2.33
CA TYR A 90 5.74 -6.76 3.52
C TYR A 90 5.68 -7.72 4.71
N ASP A 91 6.84 -8.09 5.24
CA ASP A 91 6.95 -9.06 6.36
C ASP A 91 6.93 -8.39 7.75
N GLY A 92 6.67 -7.08 7.81
CA GLY A 92 6.76 -6.28 9.03
C GLY A 92 8.12 -5.60 9.23
N LYS A 93 9.14 -5.95 8.45
CA LYS A 93 10.50 -5.36 8.51
C LYS A 93 11.01 -4.93 7.15
N ARG A 94 10.82 -5.78 6.13
CA ARG A 94 11.28 -5.57 4.76
C ARG A 94 10.11 -5.58 3.80
N PHE A 95 10.23 -4.76 2.76
CA PHE A 95 9.32 -4.72 1.64
C PHE A 95 10.00 -5.34 0.42
N TYR A 96 9.30 -6.26 -0.24
CA TYR A 96 9.81 -7.04 -1.36
C TYR A 96 9.02 -6.68 -2.61
N THR A 97 9.71 -6.27 -3.66
CA THR A 97 9.15 -6.14 -5.00
C THR A 97 9.80 -7.20 -5.88
N MET A 98 9.00 -8.13 -6.40
CA MET A 98 9.49 -9.25 -7.20
C MET A 98 8.79 -9.25 -8.55
N ASN A 99 9.56 -9.45 -9.63
CA ASN A 99 9.01 -9.67 -10.96
C ASN A 99 9.74 -10.82 -11.67
N LYS A 100 9.00 -11.54 -12.50
CA LYS A 100 9.52 -12.53 -13.42
C LYS A 100 8.74 -12.49 -14.73
N ASP A 101 9.43 -12.37 -15.83
CA ASP A 101 8.86 -12.49 -17.18
C ASP A 101 9.83 -13.28 -18.07
N GLY A 102 9.46 -14.51 -18.44
CA GLY A 102 10.40 -15.42 -19.08
C GLY A 102 11.63 -15.68 -18.19
N ASP A 103 12.82 -15.45 -18.74
CA ASP A 103 14.11 -15.60 -18.03
C ASP A 103 14.51 -14.35 -17.23
N ASP A 104 13.82 -13.22 -17.43
CA ASP A 104 14.09 -11.99 -16.71
C ASP A 104 13.50 -12.07 -15.30
N VAL A 105 14.38 -12.02 -14.29
CA VAL A 105 14.01 -12.07 -12.87
C VAL A 105 14.56 -10.84 -12.18
N SER A 106 13.69 -10.11 -11.47
CA SER A 106 14.09 -8.98 -10.62
C SER A 106 13.51 -9.11 -9.22
N ILE A 107 14.33 -8.74 -8.24
CA ILE A 107 13.90 -8.63 -6.84
C ILE A 107 14.57 -7.40 -6.22
N ASP A 108 13.76 -6.56 -5.61
CA ASP A 108 14.20 -5.52 -4.68
C ASP A 108 13.72 -5.87 -3.27
N ILE A 109 14.63 -5.76 -2.31
CA ILE A 109 14.47 -6.08 -0.90
C ILE A 109 14.84 -4.83 -0.11
N MET A 110 13.82 -4.05 0.24
CA MET A 110 13.97 -2.80 0.96
C MET A 110 13.84 -3.03 2.47
N ASP A 111 14.87 -2.71 3.24
CA ASP A 111 14.73 -2.61 4.69
C ASP A 111 13.97 -1.32 5.04
N MET A 112 12.85 -1.48 5.73
CA MET A 112 11.96 -0.37 6.07
C MET A 112 12.48 0.45 7.26
N LEU A 113 13.59 0.06 7.89
CA LEU A 113 14.20 0.77 9.03
C LEU A 113 13.20 1.00 10.17
N GLY A 114 12.36 0.00 10.43
CA GLY A 114 11.28 0.07 11.43
C GLY A 114 10.03 0.84 10.99
N ALA A 115 10.02 1.40 9.78
CA ALA A 115 8.83 1.99 9.19
C ALA A 115 7.79 0.92 8.84
N LYS A 116 6.53 1.32 8.88
CA LYS A 116 5.41 0.48 8.46
C LYS A 116 4.96 0.88 7.06
N SER A 117 4.72 -0.12 6.20
CA SER A 117 4.07 0.09 4.91
C SER A 117 2.57 -0.14 5.02
N SER A 118 1.78 0.79 4.49
CA SER A 118 0.35 0.58 4.27
C SER A 118 0.04 0.06 2.87
N GLU A 119 1.01 0.00 1.96
CA GLU A 119 0.78 -0.33 0.54
C GLU A 119 0.16 -1.71 0.37
N ALA A 120 0.70 -2.73 1.03
CA ALA A 120 0.15 -4.09 1.01
C ALA A 120 -1.35 -4.13 1.39
N THR A 121 -1.72 -3.34 2.39
CA THR A 121 -3.11 -3.21 2.83
C THR A 121 -3.96 -2.42 1.83
N GLN A 122 -3.41 -1.34 1.25
CA GLN A 122 -4.10 -0.53 0.24
C GLN A 122 -4.38 -1.32 -1.03
N TYR A 123 -3.40 -2.07 -1.55
CA TYR A 123 -3.60 -2.93 -2.72
C TYR A 123 -4.68 -3.98 -2.50
N ARG A 124 -4.74 -4.58 -1.30
CA ARG A 124 -5.83 -5.49 -0.93
C ARG A 124 -7.20 -4.81 -0.99
N TYR A 125 -7.33 -3.62 -0.42
CA TYR A 125 -8.62 -2.93 -0.52
C TYR A 125 -8.92 -2.52 -1.96
N TYR A 126 -7.94 -2.02 -2.69
CA TYR A 126 -8.10 -1.61 -4.09
C TYR A 126 -8.60 -2.75 -4.97
N LEU A 127 -7.95 -3.91 -4.94
CA LEU A 127 -8.31 -5.06 -5.77
C LEU A 127 -9.71 -5.59 -5.44
N MET A 128 -10.07 -5.67 -4.15
CA MET A 128 -11.41 -6.11 -3.73
C MET A 128 -12.50 -5.13 -4.18
N ASN A 129 -12.29 -3.82 -4.00
CA ASN A 129 -13.28 -2.83 -4.41
C ASN A 129 -13.42 -2.81 -5.93
N TYR A 130 -12.30 -2.59 -6.63
CA TYR A 130 -12.28 -2.36 -8.07
C TYR A 130 -12.83 -3.53 -8.89
N TYR A 131 -12.43 -4.77 -8.58
CA TYR A 131 -12.82 -5.94 -9.38
C TYR A 131 -14.07 -6.67 -8.86
N VAL A 132 -14.51 -6.39 -7.63
CA VAL A 132 -15.59 -7.16 -7.01
C VAL A 132 -16.70 -6.27 -6.47
N LEU A 133 -16.42 -5.44 -5.46
CA LEU A 133 -17.49 -4.74 -4.73
C LEU A 133 -18.16 -3.67 -5.59
N ASP A 134 -17.39 -2.87 -6.33
CA ASP A 134 -17.93 -1.80 -7.17
C ASP A 134 -18.82 -2.38 -8.28
N THR A 135 -18.36 -3.45 -8.93
CA THR A 135 -19.12 -4.12 -9.99
C THR A 135 -20.37 -4.83 -9.44
N LEU A 136 -20.25 -5.48 -8.29
CA LEU A 136 -21.38 -6.16 -7.65
C LEU A 136 -22.45 -5.16 -7.17
N GLU A 137 -22.02 -4.02 -6.62
CA GLU A 137 -22.90 -2.92 -6.20
C GLU A 137 -23.66 -2.34 -7.39
N GLY A 138 -22.95 -2.05 -8.50
CA GLY A 138 -23.58 -1.60 -9.75
C GLY A 138 -24.60 -2.60 -10.28
N TYR A 139 -24.27 -3.90 -10.25
CA TYR A 139 -25.20 -4.97 -10.65
C TYR A 139 -26.48 -4.97 -9.80
N ILE A 140 -26.32 -4.95 -8.47
CA ILE A 140 -27.44 -4.93 -7.51
C ILE A 140 -28.33 -3.71 -7.73
N TYR A 141 -27.72 -2.54 -7.91
CA TYR A 141 -28.42 -1.29 -8.16
C TYR A 141 -29.27 -1.37 -9.43
N ASN A 142 -28.70 -1.87 -10.53
CA ASN A 142 -29.41 -1.99 -11.80
C ASN A 142 -30.57 -3.01 -11.73
N GLU A 143 -30.36 -4.18 -11.13
CA GLU A 143 -31.43 -5.18 -10.94
C GLU A 143 -32.61 -4.61 -10.16
N LYS A 144 -32.32 -3.90 -9.06
CA LYS A 144 -33.36 -3.31 -8.20
C LYS A 144 -34.18 -2.23 -8.91
N ASN A 145 -33.58 -1.52 -9.86
CA ASN A 145 -34.22 -0.41 -10.56
C ASN A 145 -34.69 -0.76 -11.98
N GLY A 146 -34.49 -2.01 -12.43
CA GLY A 146 -34.87 -2.45 -13.78
C GLY A 146 -34.00 -1.86 -14.90
N TYR A 147 -32.77 -1.43 -14.58
CA TYR A 147 -31.81 -0.97 -15.58
C TYR A 147 -31.12 -2.15 -16.27
N LYS A 148 -30.65 -1.93 -17.51
CA LYS A 148 -29.82 -2.92 -18.20
C LYS A 148 -28.53 -3.14 -17.41
N ASN A 149 -28.18 -4.41 -17.23
CA ASN A 149 -26.91 -4.79 -16.64
C ASN A 149 -25.85 -5.09 -17.70
N ASP A 150 -24.66 -4.54 -17.51
CA ASP A 150 -23.48 -4.84 -18.33
C ASP A 150 -22.75 -6.10 -17.86
N TYR A 151 -23.19 -6.67 -16.73
CA TYR A 151 -22.62 -7.86 -16.11
C TYR A 151 -23.69 -8.89 -15.79
N SER A 152 -23.31 -10.16 -15.76
CA SER A 152 -24.07 -11.22 -15.11
C SER A 152 -23.32 -11.75 -13.90
N VAL A 153 -24.07 -12.06 -12.83
CA VAL A 153 -23.51 -12.56 -11.57
C VAL A 153 -23.97 -13.99 -11.34
N LYS A 154 -23.02 -14.89 -11.08
CA LYS A 154 -23.25 -16.28 -10.68
C LYS A 154 -22.60 -16.55 -9.34
N VAL A 155 -23.35 -17.20 -8.44
CA VAL A 155 -22.87 -17.51 -7.10
C VAL A 155 -22.79 -19.02 -6.92
N GLU A 156 -21.58 -19.52 -6.74
CA GLU A 156 -21.29 -20.92 -6.43
C GLU A 156 -20.84 -21.05 -4.97
N LYS A 157 -20.72 -22.28 -4.47
CA LYS A 157 -20.23 -22.51 -3.11
C LYS A 157 -18.81 -21.94 -2.97
N GLY A 158 -18.64 -20.95 -2.11
CA GLY A 158 -17.36 -20.29 -1.85
C GLY A 158 -16.86 -19.38 -2.98
N LYS A 159 -17.66 -19.09 -4.01
CA LYS A 159 -17.25 -18.27 -5.15
C LYS A 159 -18.32 -17.27 -5.58
N LEU A 160 -17.87 -16.09 -5.96
CA LEU A 160 -18.65 -15.10 -6.69
C LEU A 160 -18.03 -14.96 -8.08
N ILE A 161 -18.84 -15.11 -9.12
CA ILE A 161 -18.40 -15.04 -10.51
C ILE A 161 -19.16 -13.88 -11.17
N ILE A 162 -18.43 -12.92 -11.72
CA ILE A 162 -18.94 -11.78 -12.46
C ILE A 162 -18.47 -11.94 -13.90
N ILE A 163 -19.38 -11.81 -14.86
CA ILE A 163 -19.10 -11.99 -16.29
C ILE A 163 -19.57 -10.72 -17.00
N ALA A 164 -18.68 -10.03 -17.69
CA ALA A 164 -19.08 -8.92 -18.56
C ALA A 164 -19.90 -9.47 -19.73
N ASN A 165 -21.04 -8.83 -20.05
CA ASN A 165 -21.97 -9.35 -21.05
C ASN A 165 -21.48 -9.09 -22.49
N ASP A 166 -20.77 -7.98 -22.70
CA ASP A 166 -20.30 -7.52 -24.01
C ASP A 166 -18.78 -7.72 -24.20
N GLU A 167 -18.11 -8.35 -23.23
CA GLU A 167 -16.67 -8.66 -23.26
C GLU A 167 -16.44 -10.11 -22.84
N ASP A 168 -15.42 -10.77 -23.38
CA ASP A 168 -15.01 -12.12 -22.94
C ASP A 168 -14.29 -12.10 -21.58
N VAL A 169 -14.69 -11.22 -20.65
CA VAL A 169 -14.07 -11.03 -19.35
C VAL A 169 -14.90 -11.69 -18.25
N ARG A 170 -14.25 -12.57 -17.48
CA ARG A 170 -14.81 -13.23 -16.30
C ARG A 170 -13.92 -13.00 -15.09
N VAL A 171 -14.50 -12.46 -14.02
CA VAL A 171 -13.86 -12.29 -12.72
C VAL A 171 -14.45 -13.28 -11.73
N THR A 172 -13.61 -14.03 -11.02
CA THR A 172 -14.02 -14.98 -9.98
C THR A 172 -13.32 -14.66 -8.67
N LEU A 173 -14.08 -14.21 -7.67
CA LEU A 173 -13.61 -14.11 -6.29
C LEU A 173 -13.77 -15.47 -5.59
N SER A 174 -12.73 -15.95 -4.93
CA SER A 174 -12.73 -17.22 -4.21
C SER A 174 -11.70 -17.25 -3.07
N LYS A 175 -11.68 -18.35 -2.31
CA LYS A 175 -10.69 -18.63 -1.24
C LYS A 175 -10.58 -17.51 -0.20
N ILE A 176 -11.70 -16.86 0.12
CA ILE A 176 -11.72 -15.76 1.10
C ILE A 176 -11.30 -16.30 2.47
N ASN A 177 -10.28 -15.70 3.06
CA ASN A 177 -9.59 -16.12 4.29
C ASN A 177 -8.92 -17.50 4.22
N GLU A 178 -8.71 -18.02 3.01
CA GLU A 178 -8.05 -19.32 2.74
C GLU A 178 -6.87 -19.18 1.76
N THR A 179 -6.73 -18.03 1.09
CA THR A 179 -5.62 -17.76 0.16
C THR A 179 -4.30 -17.56 0.88
N THR A 180 -3.25 -18.13 0.29
CA THR A 180 -1.84 -17.84 0.56
C THR A 180 -1.21 -17.15 -0.64
N LEU A 181 -0.10 -16.43 -0.42
CA LEU A 181 0.73 -15.97 -1.52
C LEU A 181 1.41 -17.17 -2.19
N GLU A 182 1.45 -17.15 -3.51
CA GLU A 182 2.26 -18.09 -4.29
C GLU A 182 3.43 -17.29 -4.87
N VAL A 183 4.65 -17.80 -4.69
CA VAL A 183 5.90 -17.25 -5.21
C VAL A 183 6.60 -18.36 -6.00
N PRO A 184 7.10 -18.10 -7.22
CA PRO A 184 7.84 -19.09 -8.01
C PRO A 184 9.03 -19.67 -7.24
N GLN A 185 9.39 -20.92 -7.54
CA GLN A 185 10.44 -21.65 -6.83
C GLN A 185 11.79 -20.91 -6.86
N GLU A 186 12.11 -20.25 -7.98
CA GLU A 186 13.34 -19.48 -8.21
C GLU A 186 13.45 -18.23 -7.35
N LEU A 187 12.33 -17.76 -6.80
CA LEU A 187 12.23 -16.63 -5.89
C LEU A 187 11.88 -17.05 -4.47
N SER A 188 11.70 -18.35 -4.19
CA SER A 188 11.19 -18.84 -2.90
C SER A 188 12.10 -18.55 -1.70
N ASP A 189 13.39 -18.31 -1.93
CA ASP A 189 14.39 -17.95 -0.92
C ASP A 189 14.43 -16.44 -0.60
N TYR A 190 13.56 -15.62 -1.21
CA TYR A 190 13.55 -14.16 -1.10
C TYR A 190 13.70 -13.64 0.34
N ALA A 191 13.01 -14.28 1.30
CA ALA A 191 13.02 -13.86 2.70
C ALA A 191 14.39 -14.03 3.38
N THR A 192 15.30 -14.81 2.81
CA THR A 192 16.65 -15.04 3.35
C THR A 192 17.74 -14.25 2.64
N ARG A 193 17.42 -13.63 1.49
CA ARG A 193 18.37 -12.83 0.72
C ARG A 193 18.73 -11.54 1.46
N ALA A 194 19.92 -11.02 1.15
CA ALA A 194 20.40 -9.76 1.69
C ALA A 194 19.55 -8.58 1.20
N THR A 195 19.45 -7.55 2.05
CA THR A 195 18.83 -6.26 1.71
C THR A 195 19.55 -5.63 0.52
N THR A 196 18.79 -5.12 -0.45
CA THR A 196 19.30 -4.42 -1.64
C THR A 196 19.16 -2.91 -1.54
N SER A 197 18.18 -2.43 -0.75
CA SER A 197 17.87 -1.01 -0.60
C SER A 197 17.32 -0.69 0.80
N TYR A 198 17.21 0.58 1.13
CA TYR A 198 16.66 1.06 2.41
C TYR A 198 15.57 2.09 2.15
N ALA A 199 14.57 2.16 3.03
CA ALA A 199 13.49 3.15 2.93
C ALA A 199 13.96 4.62 3.06
N ALA A 200 15.20 4.84 3.48
CA ALA A 200 15.86 6.13 3.58
C ALA A 200 17.32 6.06 3.16
N SER A 201 17.84 7.19 2.68
CA SER A 201 19.24 7.34 2.25
C SER A 201 20.07 8.09 3.30
N PHE A 202 21.33 7.65 3.45
CA PHE A 202 22.30 8.24 4.38
C PHE A 202 23.66 8.38 3.69
N GLU A 203 24.29 9.54 3.83
CA GLU A 203 25.52 9.88 3.12
C GLU A 203 26.49 10.65 4.02
N GLU A 204 27.78 10.57 3.73
CA GLU A 204 28.80 11.39 4.39
C GLU A 204 29.05 12.65 3.56
N ILE A 205 28.72 13.82 4.11
CA ILE A 205 28.79 15.12 3.44
C ILE A 205 29.48 16.10 4.40
N ASP A 206 30.58 16.69 3.96
CA ASP A 206 31.38 17.65 4.75
C ASP A 206 31.71 17.17 6.17
N GLY A 207 32.09 15.89 6.28
CA GLY A 207 32.44 15.23 7.55
C GLY A 207 31.24 14.92 8.47
N LYS A 208 30.02 15.13 8.01
CA LYS A 208 28.78 14.80 8.74
C LYS A 208 28.12 13.60 8.10
N PHE A 209 27.66 12.65 8.90
CA PHE A 209 26.84 11.55 8.40
C PHE A 209 25.37 11.97 8.46
N ALA A 210 24.79 12.20 7.28
CA ALA A 210 23.53 12.87 7.08
C ALA A 210 22.43 11.91 6.59
N PHE A 211 21.22 12.09 7.10
CA PHE A 211 20.01 11.65 6.41
C PHE A 211 19.74 12.59 5.22
N THR A 212 19.45 12.04 4.05
CA THR A 212 19.30 12.84 2.82
C THR A 212 17.89 12.83 2.25
N GLU A 213 17.24 11.66 2.18
CA GLU A 213 15.91 11.51 1.61
C GLU A 213 15.21 10.21 2.02
N LEU A 214 13.92 10.14 1.71
CA LEU A 214 13.14 8.92 1.75
C LEU A 214 13.11 8.29 0.35
N ASN A 215 13.27 6.97 0.29
CA ASN A 215 13.18 6.21 -0.96
C ASN A 215 11.80 5.58 -1.17
N PHE A 216 10.87 5.86 -0.24
CA PHE A 216 9.55 5.25 -0.20
C PHE A 216 8.52 6.22 0.41
N TYR A 217 7.26 6.12 -0.03
CA TYR A 217 6.17 6.86 0.61
C TYR A 217 5.81 6.23 1.96
N LEU A 218 5.89 7.01 3.04
CA LEU A 218 5.68 6.53 4.40
C LEU A 218 4.58 7.31 5.11
N THR A 219 3.87 6.69 6.05
CA THR A 219 2.98 7.46 6.94
C THR A 219 3.73 8.00 8.15
N LYS A 220 4.68 7.21 8.68
CA LYS A 220 5.53 7.59 9.79
C LYS A 220 6.94 7.06 9.57
N PHE A 221 7.93 7.89 9.85
CA PHE A 221 9.34 7.51 9.82
C PHE A 221 10.07 8.11 11.01
N SER A 222 11.02 7.37 11.57
CA SER A 222 11.92 7.85 12.61
C SER A 222 13.33 7.68 12.09
N ILE A 223 14.03 8.78 11.88
CA ILE A 223 15.44 8.74 11.48
C ILE A 223 16.20 8.05 12.62
N PRO A 224 16.94 6.98 12.36
CA PRO A 224 17.68 6.28 13.40
C PRO A 224 18.83 7.15 13.91
N GLU A 225 19.12 7.08 15.22
CA GLU A 225 20.26 7.78 15.82
C GLU A 225 21.60 7.30 15.25
N THR A 226 21.66 6.02 14.88
CA THR A 226 22.81 5.40 14.21
C THR A 226 22.37 4.58 13.00
N PHE A 227 23.12 4.66 11.91
CA PHE A 227 22.94 3.78 10.75
C PHE A 227 24.30 3.22 10.33
N ASN A 228 24.38 1.89 10.14
CA ASN A 228 25.62 1.15 9.85
C ASN A 228 26.80 1.51 10.77
N GLY A 229 26.53 1.67 12.07
CA GLY A 229 27.54 1.96 13.08
C GLY A 229 28.03 3.42 13.12
N LYS A 230 27.51 4.29 12.25
CA LYS A 230 27.78 5.74 12.26
C LYS A 230 26.61 6.49 12.89
N MET A 231 26.90 7.48 13.72
CA MET A 231 25.89 8.37 14.30
C MET A 231 25.36 9.32 13.22
N VAL A 232 24.04 9.44 13.13
CA VAL A 232 23.39 10.39 12.21
C VAL A 232 23.37 11.76 12.88
N THR A 233 24.24 12.65 12.42
CA THR A 233 24.46 13.97 13.04
C THR A 233 23.87 15.12 12.24
N ALA A 234 23.40 14.84 11.02
CA ALA A 234 22.90 15.86 10.12
C ALA A 234 21.67 15.43 9.33
N ILE A 235 20.94 16.43 8.84
CA ILE A 235 19.94 16.30 7.79
C ILE A 235 20.38 17.23 6.66
N ILE A 236 20.55 16.69 5.45
CA ILE A 236 20.91 17.47 4.26
C ILE A 236 19.95 17.04 3.15
N GLY A 237 18.83 17.75 3.09
CA GLY A 237 17.71 17.36 2.24
C GLY A 237 18.05 17.44 0.75
N LYS A 238 17.71 16.39 0.00
CA LYS A 238 17.74 16.34 -1.46
C LYS A 238 16.33 16.44 -2.04
N ASP A 239 16.23 16.83 -3.31
CA ASP A 239 14.94 16.87 -4.03
C ASP A 239 14.40 15.45 -4.20
N SER A 240 13.35 15.13 -3.44
CA SER A 240 12.66 13.84 -3.49
C SER A 240 11.16 14.04 -3.63
N SER A 241 10.50 13.18 -4.43
CA SER A 241 9.04 13.14 -4.54
C SER A 241 8.39 12.29 -3.44
N ASN A 242 9.20 11.52 -2.70
CA ASN A 242 8.76 10.70 -1.60
C ASN A 242 8.53 11.54 -0.35
N ARG A 243 7.51 11.15 0.43
CA ARG A 243 7.06 11.94 1.56
C ARG A 243 6.65 11.08 2.74
N CYS A 244 6.69 11.67 3.94
CA CYS A 244 6.27 11.03 5.18
C CYS A 244 5.35 11.91 6.02
N ALA A 245 4.11 11.50 6.30
CA ALA A 245 3.21 12.36 7.06
C ALA A 245 3.73 12.76 8.47
N LYS A 246 4.52 11.89 9.11
CA LYS A 246 5.11 12.10 10.44
C LYS A 246 6.60 11.72 10.48
N LEU A 247 7.48 12.70 10.70
CA LEU A 247 8.92 12.47 10.80
C LEU A 247 9.40 12.66 12.23
N THR A 248 10.22 11.74 12.73
CA THR A 248 10.92 11.89 14.01
C THR A 248 12.42 12.05 13.77
N ILE A 249 12.98 13.13 14.28
CA ILE A 249 14.40 13.49 14.20
C ILE A 249 15.09 13.11 15.52
N PRO A 250 16.21 12.34 15.49
CA PRO A 250 16.94 11.96 16.69
C PRO A 250 17.71 13.15 17.28
N ALA A 251 17.93 13.14 18.60
CA ALA A 251 18.64 14.21 19.30
C ALA A 251 20.12 14.34 18.87
N SER A 252 20.66 13.29 18.23
CA SER A 252 22.00 13.28 17.63
C SER A 252 22.15 14.26 16.46
N VAL A 253 21.04 14.68 15.82
CA VAL A 253 21.08 15.68 14.75
C VAL A 253 21.34 17.06 15.34
N THR A 254 22.46 17.65 14.93
CA THR A 254 22.90 18.99 15.36
C THR A 254 23.02 19.97 14.20
N TYR A 255 22.83 19.51 12.96
CA TYR A 255 22.94 20.32 11.74
C TYR A 255 21.83 19.96 10.75
N ILE A 256 21.17 20.96 10.19
CA ILE A 256 20.11 20.79 9.21
C ILE A 256 20.31 21.79 8.05
N GLU A 257 20.33 21.26 6.84
CA GLU A 257 20.34 22.00 5.59
C GLU A 257 19.20 21.54 4.68
N ASN A 258 18.64 22.48 3.90
CA ASN A 258 17.46 22.27 3.05
C ASN A 258 16.30 21.66 3.85
N LEU A 259 16.06 22.18 5.06
CA LEU A 259 15.02 21.65 5.94
C LEU A 259 13.68 21.54 5.20
N GLN A 260 13.34 22.53 4.38
CA GLN A 260 12.10 22.54 3.61
C GLN A 260 11.93 21.34 2.67
N THR A 261 12.96 20.80 2.03
CA THR A 261 12.81 19.59 1.19
C THR A 261 12.49 18.37 2.03
N VAL A 262 12.94 18.36 3.28
CA VAL A 262 12.59 17.35 4.28
C VAL A 262 11.22 17.61 4.91
N VAL A 263 10.79 18.87 5.08
CA VAL A 263 9.51 19.26 5.72
C VAL A 263 8.34 19.29 4.73
N TYR A 264 8.51 19.60 3.45
CA TYR A 264 7.45 19.42 2.45
C TYR A 264 6.97 17.98 2.38
N SER A 265 7.88 17.07 2.73
CA SER A 265 7.60 15.66 2.86
C SER A 265 6.69 15.35 4.07
N SER A 266 6.63 16.21 5.10
CA SER A 266 6.02 15.90 6.41
C SER A 266 5.12 16.99 7.00
N SER A 267 3.89 16.61 7.37
CA SER A 267 2.93 17.51 8.04
C SER A 267 3.17 17.67 9.54
N ASP A 268 3.98 16.80 10.16
CA ASP A 268 4.11 16.68 11.62
C ASP A 268 5.55 16.23 11.97
N ILE A 269 6.32 17.08 12.64
CA ILE A 269 7.73 16.85 12.98
C ILE A 269 7.89 16.69 14.48
N TYR A 270 8.54 15.59 14.88
CA TYR A 270 8.94 15.32 16.26
C TYR A 270 10.46 15.38 16.37
N TYR A 271 10.94 15.92 17.47
CA TYR A 271 12.35 15.86 17.85
C TYR A 271 12.48 15.09 19.16
N SER A 272 13.34 14.07 19.19
CA SER A 272 13.50 13.23 20.38
C SER A 272 14.25 13.90 21.54
N GLY A 273 14.82 15.09 21.33
CA GLY A 273 15.45 15.90 22.37
C GLY A 273 14.50 16.94 22.99
N THR A 274 15.06 17.86 23.77
CA THR A 274 14.36 18.99 24.39
C THR A 274 14.35 20.21 23.48
N LYS A 275 13.53 21.22 23.79
CA LYS A 275 13.52 22.53 23.14
C LYS A 275 14.89 23.22 23.20
N ALA A 276 15.61 23.05 24.31
CA ALA A 276 16.96 23.60 24.46
C ALA A 276 17.95 22.92 23.51
N GLN A 277 17.86 21.60 23.34
CA GLN A 277 18.67 20.85 22.37
C GLN A 277 18.32 21.24 20.93
N TRP A 278 17.02 21.36 20.62
CA TRP A 278 16.56 21.84 19.31
C TRP A 278 17.06 23.26 19.01
N GLY A 279 17.00 24.16 19.98
CA GLY A 279 17.50 25.54 19.83
C GLY A 279 19.02 25.64 19.61
N ALA A 280 19.77 24.57 19.88
CA ALA A 280 21.20 24.48 19.59
C ALA A 280 21.51 23.85 18.22
N VAL A 281 20.51 23.34 17.50
CA VAL A 281 20.68 22.81 16.14
C VAL A 281 20.99 23.96 15.19
N GLU A 282 22.07 23.82 14.43
CA GLU A 282 22.39 24.75 13.35
C GLU A 282 21.45 24.47 12.16
N ILE A 283 20.57 25.43 11.84
CA ILE A 283 19.59 25.30 10.74
C ILE A 283 19.91 26.36 9.68
N LYS A 284 20.29 25.92 8.48
CA LYS A 284 20.28 26.77 7.29
C LYS A 284 18.85 26.89 6.78
N LYS A 285 18.28 28.10 6.89
CA LYS A 285 16.87 28.37 6.58
C LYS A 285 16.57 28.63 5.11
N ASP A 286 17.60 28.60 4.25
CA ASP A 286 17.49 28.95 2.83
C ASP A 286 16.23 28.35 2.18
N GLY A 287 15.31 29.23 1.77
CA GLY A 287 14.10 28.87 1.05
C GLY A 287 12.87 28.51 1.90
N LEU A 288 12.92 28.65 3.23
CA LEU A 288 11.78 28.29 4.10
C LEU A 288 10.55 29.18 3.82
N SER A 289 9.58 28.64 3.08
CA SER A 289 8.38 29.40 2.67
C SER A 289 7.17 29.27 3.61
N GLN A 290 7.23 28.36 4.59
CA GLN A 290 6.12 28.03 5.48
C GLN A 290 6.59 27.89 6.93
N THR A 291 5.74 28.35 7.85
CA THR A 291 5.90 28.11 9.29
C THR A 291 5.51 26.67 9.62
N PHE A 292 6.29 26.00 10.46
CA PHE A 292 5.97 24.66 10.96
C PHE A 292 6.30 24.53 12.45
N THR A 293 5.69 23.56 13.11
CA THR A 293 5.89 23.25 14.54
C THR A 293 6.74 22.00 14.69
N VAL A 294 7.67 22.02 15.65
CA VAL A 294 8.48 20.89 16.05
C VAL A 294 8.11 20.48 17.47
N HIS A 295 7.64 19.25 17.62
CA HIS A 295 7.26 18.67 18.91
C HIS A 295 8.50 18.08 19.60
N CYS A 296 9.03 18.77 20.61
CA CYS A 296 10.11 18.27 21.45
C CYS A 296 9.56 17.55 22.68
N THR A 297 10.43 16.85 23.42
CA THR A 297 10.04 16.09 24.62
C THR A 297 9.47 16.95 25.77
N ASP A 298 9.83 18.23 25.83
CA ASP A 298 9.44 19.21 26.87
C ASP A 298 8.62 20.40 26.30
N GLY A 299 8.03 20.21 25.12
CA GLY A 299 7.08 21.13 24.49
C GLY A 299 7.41 21.47 23.05
N ASP A 300 6.66 22.41 22.50
CA ASP A 300 6.70 22.73 21.06
C ASP A 300 7.60 23.94 20.77
N VAL A 301 8.21 23.94 19.58
CA VAL A 301 8.94 25.07 19.01
C VAL A 301 8.33 25.42 17.65
N GLU A 302 8.00 26.69 17.44
CA GLU A 302 7.56 27.18 16.14
C GLU A 302 8.77 27.69 15.33
N ILE A 303 8.90 27.23 14.09
CA ILE A 303 9.90 27.69 13.14
C ILE A 303 9.19 28.52 12.08
N THR A 304 9.40 29.83 12.14
CA THR A 304 8.80 30.79 11.22
C THR A 304 9.57 30.83 9.90
N LYS A 305 8.83 31.00 8.80
CA LYS A 305 9.39 31.33 7.48
C LYS A 305 10.32 32.54 7.52
N ASP A 306 11.21 32.64 6.54
CA ASP A 306 12.07 33.81 6.33
C ASP A 306 11.27 35.06 5.90
#